data_AF-A0A960LJZ0-F1
#
_entry.id   AF-A0A960LJZ0-F1
#
_cell.length_a   1.000
_cell.length_b   1.000
_cell.length_c   1.000
_cell.angle_alpha   90.00
_cell.angle_beta   90.00
_cell.angle_gamma   90.00
#
_symmetry.space_group_name_H-M   'P 1'
#
loop_
_entity.id
_entity.type
_entity.pdbx_description
1 polymer ?
#
loop_
_entity_poly.entity_id
_entity_poly.type
_entity_poly.pdbx_seq_one_letter_code
_entity_poly.pdbx_strand_id
1 'polypeptide(L)'
;MNLIPSPPIARFFTAALCAGSAILLSSGTSFAAGSSTSLSSDPFVGVAMTHDSTLNDIVREIPIISWRHKDAIAGLSAIQEQMLLHERKMRGEGLPERHRALFSQNYSTIVTAIVDDRITMCYGRELLDVHRQLLAKAYDWQRRPNPAQEYGDVIILALEELQAELGENSQSLAMVPECVRTPMVKGHQLWVEEMLQFGSHCRSLSRGELGALRLSAARLERFESYYKRDGHLTRIERQNLHERLLDLNQELIEALKL
;
A
#
# COMPACT_ATOMS: atom_id res chain seq x y z
N MET A 1 0.36 22.57 15.48
CA MET A 1 0.80 21.21 15.10
C MET A 1 0.26 20.26 16.15
N ASN A 2 -0.87 19.60 15.89
CA ASN A 2 -1.39 18.56 16.77
C ASN A 2 -0.52 17.32 16.58
N LEU A 3 0.23 16.94 17.61
CA LEU A 3 0.97 15.70 17.63
C LEU A 3 -0.06 14.57 17.62
N ILE A 4 -0.18 13.88 16.49
CA ILE A 4 -0.92 12.62 16.41
C ILE A 4 -0.22 11.67 17.40
N PRO A 5 -0.92 11.14 18.42
CA PRO A 5 -0.30 10.20 19.35
C PRO A 5 0.24 9.00 18.57
N SER A 6 1.45 8.58 18.91
CA SER A 6 2.08 7.39 18.30
C SER A 6 1.19 6.16 18.56
N PRO A 7 0.79 5.42 17.50
CA PRO A 7 -0.20 4.34 17.63
C PRO A 7 0.37 3.08 18.30
N PRO A 8 -0.51 2.27 18.93
CA PRO A 8 -0.13 1.16 19.81
C PRO A 8 0.27 -0.14 19.08
N ILE A 9 0.81 -0.08 17.85
CA ILE A 9 1.14 -1.27 17.03
C ILE A 9 2.14 -2.21 17.72
N ALA A 10 3.03 -1.70 18.57
CA ALA A 10 4.17 -2.48 19.09
C ALA A 10 3.91 -3.25 20.40
N ARG A 11 2.79 -3.03 21.11
CA ARG A 11 2.60 -3.63 22.45
C ARG A 11 1.82 -4.95 22.48
N PHE A 12 0.99 -5.24 21.48
CA PHE A 12 0.14 -6.43 21.50
C PHE A 12 0.75 -7.64 20.78
N PHE A 13 1.51 -7.44 19.71
CA PHE A 13 2.05 -8.56 18.92
C PHE A 13 3.07 -9.43 19.66
N THR A 14 3.85 -8.86 20.59
CA THR A 14 4.81 -9.64 21.38
C THR A 14 4.13 -10.40 22.53
N ALA A 15 2.99 -9.92 23.04
CA ALA A 15 2.30 -10.52 24.18
C ALA A 15 1.33 -11.64 23.77
N ALA A 16 0.57 -11.44 22.68
CA ALA A 16 -0.42 -12.42 22.22
C ALA A 16 0.21 -13.73 21.68
N LEU A 17 1.47 -13.72 21.27
CA LEU A 17 2.18 -14.90 20.76
C LEU A 17 2.85 -15.76 21.86
N CYS A 18 2.90 -15.28 23.11
CA CYS A 18 3.43 -16.04 24.25
C CYS A 18 2.36 -16.54 25.22
N ALA A 19 1.14 -16.02 25.16
CA ALA A 19 0.06 -16.41 26.05
C ALA A 19 -0.92 -17.32 25.32
N GLY A 20 -0.77 -18.63 25.50
CA GLY A 20 -1.83 -19.57 25.21
C GLY A 20 -3.03 -19.35 26.15
N SER A 21 -4.21 -19.42 25.55
CA SER A 21 -5.54 -19.61 26.15
C SER A 21 -6.36 -18.39 26.57
N ALA A 22 -7.59 -18.44 26.04
CA ALA A 22 -8.86 -17.83 26.43
C ALA A 22 -9.03 -16.32 26.16
N ILE A 23 -9.94 -16.02 25.22
CA ILE A 23 -11.17 -15.23 25.45
C ILE A 23 -12.09 -15.38 24.22
N LEU A 24 -13.36 -15.74 24.47
CA LEU A 24 -14.50 -15.58 23.57
C LEU A 24 -15.10 -14.21 23.83
N LEU A 25 -15.49 -13.46 22.78
CA LEU A 25 -16.70 -12.64 22.77
C LEU A 25 -17.01 -12.14 21.36
N SER A 26 -18.28 -12.27 20.99
CA SER A 26 -18.94 -11.84 19.75
C SER A 26 -19.38 -10.38 19.81
N SER A 27 -19.45 -9.71 18.66
CA SER A 27 -20.60 -8.90 18.19
C SER A 27 -20.36 -8.38 16.78
N GLY A 28 -21.38 -8.43 15.92
CA GLY A 28 -21.31 -7.96 14.54
C GLY A 28 -21.99 -6.61 14.33
N THR A 29 -21.76 -6.02 13.16
CA THR A 29 -22.67 -5.06 12.51
C THR A 29 -22.42 -5.04 11.00
N SER A 30 -23.51 -5.06 10.24
CA SER A 30 -23.55 -4.85 8.79
C SER A 30 -23.55 -3.35 8.45
N PHE A 31 -22.94 -2.98 7.32
CA PHE A 31 -23.25 -1.72 6.63
C PHE A 31 -23.31 -1.96 5.12
N ALA A 32 -24.32 -1.36 4.49
CA ALA A 32 -24.57 -1.39 3.06
C ALA A 32 -24.81 0.04 2.52
N ALA A 33 -24.51 0.17 1.22
CA ALA A 33 -25.16 1.00 0.19
C ALA A 33 -24.61 2.40 -0.19
N GLY A 34 -24.34 2.52 -1.51
CA GLY A 34 -24.73 3.62 -2.42
C GLY A 34 -23.83 4.87 -2.48
N SER A 35 -23.67 5.61 -3.58
CA SER A 35 -24.07 5.52 -5.00
C SER A 35 -23.45 6.68 -5.80
N SER A 36 -23.42 6.54 -7.14
CA SER A 36 -23.60 7.58 -8.19
C SER A 36 -22.61 8.78 -8.39
N THR A 37 -21.79 8.64 -9.44
CA THR A 37 -21.49 9.55 -10.59
C THR A 37 -21.46 11.08 -10.45
N SER A 38 -20.38 11.71 -10.94
CA SER A 38 -20.44 12.96 -11.71
C SER A 38 -19.31 13.06 -12.77
N LEU A 39 -19.68 13.47 -13.99
CA LEU A 39 -18.84 13.60 -15.19
C LEU A 39 -18.26 15.02 -15.27
N SER A 40 -17.09 15.23 -14.66
CA SER A 40 -16.21 16.38 -14.92
C SER A 40 -14.83 16.09 -14.31
N SER A 41 -14.22 14.96 -14.68
CA SER A 41 -12.93 14.58 -14.10
C SER A 41 -11.79 15.20 -14.91
N ASP A 42 -11.04 16.08 -14.25
CA ASP A 42 -9.62 16.26 -14.52
C ASP A 42 -9.01 14.86 -14.75
N PRO A 43 -8.27 14.58 -15.85
CA PRO A 43 -7.77 13.23 -16.15
C PRO A 43 -6.97 12.61 -14.98
N PHE A 44 -6.41 13.45 -14.10
CA PHE A 44 -5.71 13.03 -12.89
C PHE A 44 -6.63 12.53 -11.75
N VAL A 45 -7.93 12.85 -11.77
CA VAL A 45 -8.92 12.45 -10.74
C VAL A 45 -9.59 11.11 -11.09
N GLY A 46 -9.67 10.76 -12.38
CA GLY A 46 -10.25 9.49 -12.84
C GLY A 46 -9.45 8.25 -12.40
N VAL A 47 -8.12 8.41 -12.29
CA VAL A 47 -7.16 7.34 -11.94
C VAL A 47 -7.42 6.72 -10.56
N ALA A 48 -8.04 7.46 -9.63
CA ALA A 48 -8.26 7.03 -8.25
C ALA A 48 -9.54 6.21 -8.04
N MET A 49 -10.41 6.08 -9.05
CA MET A 49 -11.77 5.55 -8.90
C MET A 49 -11.97 4.11 -9.43
N THR A 50 -10.92 3.40 -9.84
CA THR A 50 -11.07 2.03 -10.33
C THR A 50 -11.55 1.10 -9.21
N HIS A 51 -12.64 0.37 -9.48
CA HIS A 51 -13.37 -0.44 -8.49
C HIS A 51 -12.54 -1.55 -7.81
N ASP A 52 -11.37 -1.90 -8.36
CA ASP A 52 -10.49 -2.94 -7.81
C ASP A 52 -9.32 -2.38 -6.97
N SER A 53 -9.09 -1.05 -6.99
CA SER A 53 -8.05 -0.36 -6.22
C SER A 53 -6.68 -1.06 -6.28
N THR A 54 -6.28 -1.55 -7.46
CA THR A 54 -4.99 -2.22 -7.60
C THR A 54 -3.88 -1.18 -7.74
N LEU A 55 -2.73 -1.43 -7.11
CA LEU A 55 -1.55 -0.57 -7.27
C LEU A 55 -1.14 -0.50 -8.75
N ASN A 56 -1.38 -1.57 -9.50
CA ASN A 56 -1.04 -1.69 -10.90
C ASN A 56 -1.91 -0.79 -11.80
N ASP A 57 -3.19 -0.59 -11.47
CA ASP A 57 -4.07 0.30 -12.24
C ASP A 57 -3.61 1.77 -12.14
N ILE A 58 -3.12 2.18 -10.96
CA ILE A 58 -2.56 3.53 -10.74
C ILE A 58 -1.31 3.76 -11.61
N VAL A 59 -0.52 2.71 -11.86
CA VAL A 59 0.74 2.79 -12.63
C VAL A 59 0.51 2.73 -14.14
N ARG A 60 -0.52 2.01 -14.60
CA ARG A 60 -0.83 1.82 -16.03
C ARG A 60 -1.16 3.11 -16.78
N GLU A 61 -1.58 4.16 -16.08
CA GLU A 61 -2.01 5.42 -16.68
C GLU A 61 -0.89 6.48 -16.80
N ILE A 62 0.35 6.14 -16.43
CA ILE A 62 1.49 7.06 -16.56
C ILE A 62 1.92 7.16 -18.05
N PRO A 63 1.83 8.34 -18.70
CA PRO A 63 2.28 8.51 -20.08
C PRO A 63 3.80 8.44 -20.18
N ILE A 64 4.33 7.59 -21.08
CA ILE A 64 5.78 7.39 -21.27
C ILE A 64 6.23 8.10 -22.56
N ILE A 65 7.23 8.98 -22.45
CA ILE A 65 7.69 9.90 -23.51
C ILE A 65 9.13 9.55 -23.96
N SER A 66 9.38 8.51 -24.78
CA SER A 66 10.72 8.28 -25.38
C SER A 66 10.82 7.13 -26.39
N TRP A 67 11.71 7.27 -27.40
CA TRP A 67 12.01 6.30 -28.49
C TRP A 67 12.79 5.04 -28.07
N ARG A 68 13.34 4.94 -26.84
CA ARG A 68 13.83 3.66 -26.26
C ARG A 68 12.70 2.75 -25.76
N HIS A 69 11.53 2.89 -26.38
CA HIS A 69 10.23 2.48 -25.88
C HIS A 69 10.10 0.96 -25.73
N LYS A 70 10.61 0.17 -26.69
CA LYS A 70 10.34 -1.28 -26.72
C LYS A 70 11.02 -2.04 -25.59
N ASP A 71 12.30 -1.78 -25.34
CA ASP A 71 13.05 -2.46 -24.28
C ASP A 71 12.59 -1.95 -22.90
N ALA A 72 12.34 -0.64 -22.77
CA ALA A 72 11.77 -0.06 -21.55
C ALA A 72 10.36 -0.59 -21.25
N ILE A 73 9.50 -0.75 -22.27
CA ILE A 73 8.18 -1.38 -22.12
C ILE A 73 8.32 -2.85 -21.74
N ALA A 74 9.23 -3.60 -22.35
CA ALA A 74 9.42 -5.01 -22.04
C ALA A 74 9.88 -5.18 -20.57
N GLY A 75 10.85 -4.38 -20.12
CA GLY A 75 11.29 -4.34 -18.73
C GLY A 75 10.16 -3.92 -17.78
N LEU A 76 9.41 -2.87 -18.13
CA LEU A 76 8.22 -2.45 -17.38
C LEU A 76 7.16 -3.54 -17.31
N SER A 77 6.95 -4.30 -18.38
CA SER A 77 5.97 -5.39 -18.42
C SER A 77 6.37 -6.51 -17.46
N ALA A 78 7.65 -6.87 -17.41
CA ALA A 78 8.16 -7.86 -16.46
C ALA A 78 8.05 -7.37 -15.00
N ILE A 79 8.38 -6.09 -14.73
CA ILE A 79 8.22 -5.50 -13.40
C ILE A 79 6.75 -5.43 -13.00
N GLN A 80 5.88 -5.00 -13.91
CA GLN A 80 4.43 -4.95 -13.71
C GLN A 80 3.84 -6.34 -13.47
N GLU A 81 4.35 -7.36 -14.14
CA GLU A 81 3.97 -8.75 -13.89
C GLU A 81 4.42 -9.22 -12.51
N GLN A 82 5.69 -9.00 -12.14
CA GLN A 82 6.19 -9.32 -10.80
C GLN A 82 5.40 -8.58 -9.72
N MET A 83 5.01 -7.33 -9.99
CA MET A 83 4.19 -6.54 -9.09
C MET A 83 2.77 -7.06 -8.97
N LEU A 84 2.16 -7.46 -10.07
CA LEU A 84 0.86 -8.10 -10.05
C LEU A 84 0.89 -9.39 -9.22
N LEU A 85 1.92 -10.21 -9.41
CA LEU A 85 2.09 -11.45 -8.65
C LEU A 85 2.31 -11.17 -7.16
N HIS A 86 3.12 -10.17 -6.84
CA HIS A 86 3.33 -9.72 -5.45
C HIS A 86 2.02 -9.20 -4.83
N GLU A 87 1.26 -8.37 -5.56
CA GLU A 87 -0.03 -7.87 -5.09
C GLU A 87 -1.03 -9.01 -4.84
N ARG A 88 -1.14 -9.97 -5.76
CA ARG A 88 -2.02 -11.13 -5.56
C ARG A 88 -1.61 -11.95 -4.33
N LYS A 89 -0.30 -12.14 -4.14
CA LYS A 89 0.22 -12.76 -2.93
C LYS A 89 -0.14 -11.95 -1.67
N MET A 90 0.01 -10.62 -1.70
CA MET A 90 -0.38 -9.72 -0.62
C MET A 90 -1.87 -9.82 -0.28
N ARG A 91 -2.71 -10.12 -1.28
CA ARG A 91 -4.15 -10.40 -1.12
C ARG A 91 -4.46 -11.84 -0.68
N GLY A 92 -3.44 -12.64 -0.37
CA GLY A 92 -3.59 -13.99 0.14
C GLY A 92 -3.85 -15.07 -0.92
N GLU A 93 -3.47 -14.85 -2.18
CA GLU A 93 -3.61 -15.88 -3.24
C GLU A 93 -2.98 -17.21 -2.82
N GLY A 94 -3.75 -18.30 -2.92
CA GLY A 94 -3.34 -19.63 -2.49
C GLY A 94 -3.71 -20.01 -1.06
N LEU A 95 -4.14 -19.07 -0.20
CA LEU A 95 -4.68 -19.36 1.12
C LEU A 95 -6.15 -19.86 1.05
N PRO A 96 -6.69 -20.47 2.12
CA PRO A 96 -8.12 -20.77 2.23
C PRO A 96 -8.98 -19.52 2.04
N GLU A 97 -10.20 -19.71 1.50
CA GLU A 97 -11.05 -18.60 1.06
C GLU A 97 -11.29 -17.53 2.12
N ARG A 98 -11.54 -17.95 3.36
CA ARG A 98 -11.76 -17.04 4.50
C ARG A 98 -10.53 -16.15 4.76
N HIS A 99 -9.34 -16.73 4.78
CA HIS A 99 -8.09 -15.99 4.96
C HIS A 99 -7.82 -15.06 3.77
N ARG A 100 -7.97 -15.57 2.55
CA ARG A 100 -7.80 -14.79 1.31
C ARG A 100 -8.69 -13.55 1.28
N ALA A 101 -9.97 -13.69 1.63
CA ALA A 101 -10.90 -12.57 1.71
C ALA A 101 -10.43 -11.49 2.71
N LEU A 102 -10.02 -11.90 3.91
CA LEU A 102 -9.54 -10.98 4.96
C LEU A 102 -8.21 -10.31 4.61
N PHE A 103 -7.26 -11.03 4.00
CA PHE A 103 -6.01 -10.44 3.51
C PHE A 103 -6.28 -9.46 2.38
N SER A 104 -7.11 -9.82 1.40
CA SER A 104 -7.48 -8.91 0.31
C SER A 104 -8.15 -7.63 0.84
N GLN A 105 -9.10 -7.77 1.77
CA GLN A 105 -9.78 -6.62 2.38
C GLN A 105 -8.81 -5.73 3.17
N ASN A 106 -7.97 -6.32 4.03
CA ASN A 106 -6.96 -5.56 4.80
C ASN A 106 -6.03 -4.79 3.86
N TYR A 107 -5.47 -5.48 2.88
CA TYR A 107 -4.53 -4.89 1.94
C TYR A 107 -5.17 -3.71 1.18
N SER A 108 -6.34 -3.91 0.59
CA SER A 108 -7.07 -2.83 -0.10
C SER A 108 -7.38 -1.66 0.83
N THR A 109 -7.84 -1.93 2.06
CA THR A 109 -8.20 -0.86 3.00
C THR A 109 -6.98 -0.02 3.40
N ILE A 110 -5.83 -0.67 3.66
CA ILE A 110 -4.58 0.02 3.97
C ILE A 110 -4.12 0.86 2.77
N VAL A 111 -4.05 0.27 1.57
CA VAL A 111 -3.61 0.95 0.34
C VAL A 111 -4.50 2.17 0.06
N THR A 112 -5.82 2.01 0.06
CA THR A 112 -6.76 3.12 -0.18
C THR A 112 -6.61 4.21 0.89
N ALA A 113 -6.43 3.85 2.16
CA ALA A 113 -6.23 4.84 3.22
C ALA A 113 -4.93 5.65 3.04
N ILE A 114 -3.85 5.04 2.53
CA ILE A 114 -2.59 5.72 2.20
C ILE A 114 -2.78 6.64 0.99
N VAL A 115 -3.36 6.11 -0.08
CA VAL A 115 -3.57 6.82 -1.36
C VAL A 115 -4.45 8.04 -1.16
N ASP A 116 -5.51 7.91 -0.36
CA ASP A 116 -6.45 9.00 -0.08
C ASP A 116 -5.94 10.00 0.98
N ASP A 117 -4.67 9.89 1.42
CA ASP A 117 -4.09 10.71 2.51
C ASP A 117 -4.89 10.61 3.84
N ARG A 118 -5.68 9.54 4.03
CA ARG A 118 -6.46 9.31 5.27
C ARG A 118 -5.59 8.84 6.43
N ILE A 119 -4.44 8.25 6.11
CA ILE A 119 -3.36 7.96 7.05
C ILE A 119 -2.04 8.47 6.49
N THR A 120 -1.06 8.67 7.38
CA THR A 120 0.29 9.04 6.94
C THR A 120 0.98 7.88 6.23
N MET A 121 1.90 8.20 5.32
CA MET A 121 2.69 7.17 4.61
C MET A 121 3.48 6.29 5.60
N CYS A 122 4.13 6.89 6.62
CA CYS A 122 4.87 6.15 7.63
C CYS A 122 4.00 5.13 8.37
N TYR A 123 2.82 5.54 8.84
CA TYR A 123 1.90 4.65 9.53
C TYR A 123 1.37 3.55 8.59
N GLY A 124 1.05 3.89 7.34
CA GLY A 124 0.67 2.91 6.32
C GLY A 124 1.72 1.82 6.08
N ARG A 125 3.02 2.19 6.08
CA ARG A 125 4.13 1.22 5.97
C ARG A 125 4.17 0.26 7.15
N GLU A 126 3.97 0.75 8.37
CA GLU A 126 3.95 -0.08 9.57
C GLU A 126 2.80 -1.12 9.51
N LEU A 127 1.62 -0.70 9.06
CA LEU A 127 0.48 -1.59 8.85
C LEU A 127 0.76 -2.64 7.77
N LEU A 128 1.37 -2.25 6.64
CA LEU A 128 1.76 -3.19 5.59
C LEU A 128 2.86 -4.16 6.05
N ASP A 129 3.78 -3.72 6.92
CA ASP A 129 4.78 -4.59 7.53
C ASP A 129 4.13 -5.67 8.40
N VAL A 130 3.16 -5.30 9.24
CA VAL A 130 2.38 -6.23 10.07
C VAL A 130 1.58 -7.19 9.17
N HIS A 131 0.91 -6.66 8.15
CA HIS A 131 0.19 -7.46 7.15
C HIS A 131 1.09 -8.51 6.49
N ARG A 132 2.29 -8.13 6.04
CA ARG A 132 3.28 -9.05 5.45
C ARG A 132 3.71 -10.14 6.42
N GLN A 133 3.90 -9.81 7.70
CA GLN A 133 4.26 -10.80 8.72
C GLN A 133 3.14 -11.81 8.98
N LEU A 134 1.89 -11.35 9.07
CA LEU A 134 0.71 -12.22 9.19
C LEU A 134 0.57 -13.13 7.98
N LEU A 135 0.76 -12.59 6.78
CA LEU A 135 0.70 -13.33 5.53
C LEU A 135 1.76 -14.44 5.47
N ALA A 136 3.00 -14.14 5.84
CA ALA A 136 4.07 -15.15 5.91
C ALA A 136 3.69 -16.28 6.87
N LYS A 137 3.17 -15.95 8.06
CA LYS A 137 2.69 -16.94 9.05
C LYS A 137 1.54 -17.79 8.52
N ALA A 138 0.62 -17.20 7.74
CA ALA A 138 -0.50 -17.92 7.13
C ALA A 138 -0.02 -18.96 6.12
N TYR A 139 0.92 -18.60 5.25
CA TYR A 139 1.51 -19.57 4.31
C TYR A 139 2.31 -20.66 5.03
N ASP A 140 3.06 -20.31 6.08
CA ASP A 140 3.81 -21.29 6.87
C ASP A 140 2.89 -22.27 7.61
N TRP A 141 1.74 -21.79 8.09
CA TRP A 141 0.70 -22.63 8.66
C TRP A 141 0.10 -23.59 7.64
N GLN A 142 -0.29 -23.08 6.46
CA GLN A 142 -0.92 -23.88 5.41
C GLN A 142 0.01 -24.99 4.88
N ARG A 143 1.32 -24.76 4.89
CA ARG A 143 2.33 -25.75 4.44
C ARG A 143 2.52 -26.92 5.41
N ARG A 144 1.97 -26.85 6.63
CA ARG A 144 2.09 -27.95 7.60
C ARG A 144 1.23 -29.14 7.17
N PRO A 145 1.69 -30.38 7.39
CA PRO A 145 0.95 -31.59 6.98
C PRO A 145 -0.38 -31.77 7.73
N ASN A 146 -0.52 -31.17 8.91
CA ASN A 146 -1.77 -31.13 9.67
C ASN A 146 -1.92 -29.73 10.31
N PRO A 147 -2.44 -28.74 9.56
CA PRO A 147 -2.57 -27.37 10.05
C PRO A 147 -3.61 -27.31 11.18
N ALA A 148 -3.17 -27.03 12.40
CA ALA A 148 -4.07 -26.84 13.53
C ALA A 148 -5.01 -25.65 13.26
N GLN A 149 -6.32 -25.88 13.36
CA GLN A 149 -7.34 -24.88 13.06
C GLN A 149 -7.19 -23.63 13.95
N GLU A 150 -6.89 -23.83 15.23
CA GLU A 150 -6.70 -22.75 16.22
C GLU A 150 -5.66 -21.72 15.76
N TYR A 151 -4.57 -22.16 15.13
CA TYR A 151 -3.55 -21.24 14.63
C TYR A 151 -4.07 -20.40 13.44
N GLY A 152 -4.90 -20.99 12.60
CA GLY A 152 -5.58 -20.28 11.51
C GLY A 152 -6.54 -19.21 12.04
N ASP A 153 -7.25 -19.51 13.13
CA ASP A 153 -8.17 -18.57 13.80
C ASP A 153 -7.42 -17.42 14.49
N VAL A 154 -6.24 -17.66 15.06
CA VAL A 154 -5.37 -16.59 15.62
C VAL A 154 -4.96 -15.58 14.54
N ILE A 155 -4.63 -16.05 13.33
CA ILE A 155 -4.31 -15.15 12.21
C ILE A 155 -5.52 -14.31 11.81
N ILE A 156 -6.71 -14.90 11.80
CA ILE A 156 -7.96 -14.20 11.49
C ILE A 156 -8.22 -13.10 12.51
N LEU A 157 -8.13 -13.42 13.81
CA LEU A 157 -8.32 -12.44 14.88
C LEU A 157 -7.33 -11.28 14.73
N ALA A 158 -6.06 -11.56 14.45
CA ALA A 158 -5.05 -10.52 14.25
C ALA A 158 -5.33 -9.64 13.01
N LEU A 159 -5.92 -10.19 11.95
CA LEU A 159 -6.36 -9.41 10.78
C LEU A 159 -7.58 -8.54 11.09
N GLU A 160 -8.49 -9.00 11.95
CA GLU A 160 -9.64 -8.21 12.42
C GLU A 160 -9.20 -7.07 13.34
N GLU A 161 -8.25 -7.34 14.25
CA GLU A 161 -7.62 -6.32 15.11
C GLU A 161 -6.90 -5.24 14.28
N LEU A 162 -6.16 -5.65 13.24
CA LEU A 162 -5.50 -4.70 12.33
C LEU A 162 -6.50 -3.78 11.60
N GLN A 163 -7.65 -4.32 11.17
CA GLN A 163 -8.72 -3.51 10.56
C GLN A 163 -9.35 -2.55 11.57
N ALA A 164 -9.62 -3.01 12.78
CA ALA A 164 -10.16 -2.17 13.84
C ALA A 164 -9.22 -1.00 14.16
N GLU A 165 -7.92 -1.29 14.31
CA GLU A 165 -6.90 -0.27 14.56
C GLU A 165 -6.83 0.75 13.42
N LEU A 166 -6.83 0.28 12.16
CA LEU A 166 -6.87 1.16 11.00
C LEU A 166 -8.15 2.02 11.01
N GLY A 167 -9.30 1.46 11.36
CA GLY A 167 -10.56 2.19 11.46
C GLY A 167 -10.54 3.31 12.50
N GLU A 168 -9.90 3.08 13.64
CA GLU A 168 -9.76 4.07 14.72
C GLU A 168 -8.77 5.19 14.38
N ASN A 169 -7.69 4.87 13.65
CA ASN A 169 -6.61 5.81 13.34
C ASN A 169 -6.74 6.47 11.95
N SER A 170 -7.64 5.98 11.11
CA SER A 170 -7.88 6.54 9.77
C SER A 170 -8.86 7.72 9.84
N GLN A 171 -8.49 8.83 9.20
CA GLN A 171 -9.40 9.95 9.03
C GLN A 171 -10.51 9.59 8.04
N SER A 172 -11.71 10.13 8.22
CA SER A 172 -12.76 10.05 7.20
C SER A 172 -12.31 10.80 5.94
N LEU A 173 -12.63 10.28 4.75
CA LEU A 173 -12.30 10.92 3.48
C LEU A 173 -12.84 12.35 3.39
N ALA A 174 -14.02 12.60 3.98
CA ALA A 174 -14.63 13.93 4.04
C ALA A 174 -13.81 14.96 4.82
N MET A 175 -12.91 14.50 5.70
CA MET A 175 -12.03 15.35 6.50
C MET A 175 -10.70 15.65 5.79
N VAL A 176 -10.40 14.98 4.67
CA VAL A 176 -9.18 15.20 3.89
C VAL A 176 -9.49 16.13 2.71
N PRO A 177 -9.05 17.40 2.73
CA PRO A 177 -9.39 18.35 1.68
C PRO A 177 -8.86 17.90 0.30
N GLU A 178 -9.66 18.05 -0.75
CA GLU A 178 -9.24 17.67 -2.11
C GLU A 178 -8.01 18.42 -2.60
N CYS A 179 -7.88 19.69 -2.20
CA CYS A 179 -6.74 20.53 -2.52
C CYS A 179 -5.41 19.98 -1.96
N VAL A 180 -5.41 19.12 -0.94
CA VAL A 180 -4.19 18.49 -0.41
C VAL A 180 -4.00 17.05 -0.85
N ARG A 181 -5.01 16.39 -1.45
CA ARG A 181 -4.91 15.00 -1.87
C ARG A 181 -3.98 14.84 -3.08
N THR A 182 -3.11 13.83 -3.03
CA THR A 182 -2.16 13.47 -4.09
C THR A 182 -2.16 11.96 -4.37
N PRO A 183 -3.32 11.36 -4.71
CA PRO A 183 -3.47 9.91 -4.79
C PRO A 183 -2.47 9.25 -5.73
N MET A 184 -2.18 9.86 -6.88
CA MET A 184 -1.17 9.35 -7.81
C MET A 184 0.24 9.34 -7.21
N VAL A 185 0.64 10.42 -6.52
CA VAL A 185 1.97 10.50 -5.89
C VAL A 185 2.08 9.50 -4.74
N LYS A 186 1.03 9.38 -3.91
CA LYS A 186 0.96 8.43 -2.80
C LYS A 186 0.97 6.98 -3.26
N GLY A 187 0.12 6.63 -4.24
CA GLY A 187 0.07 5.28 -4.80
C GLY A 187 1.40 4.88 -5.41
N HIS A 188 2.08 5.80 -6.09
CA HIS A 188 3.39 5.53 -6.65
C HIS A 188 4.50 5.43 -5.60
N GLN A 189 4.51 6.31 -4.59
CA GLN A 189 5.43 6.17 -3.45
C GLN A 189 5.27 4.80 -2.80
N LEU A 190 4.03 4.38 -2.53
CA LEU A 190 3.73 3.06 -1.98
C LEU A 190 4.20 1.92 -2.88
N TRP A 191 4.00 2.06 -4.18
CA TRP A 191 4.46 1.09 -5.19
C TRP A 191 5.98 0.96 -5.23
N VAL A 192 6.72 2.08 -5.23
CA VAL A 192 8.19 2.06 -5.17
C VAL A 192 8.68 1.34 -3.91
N GLU A 193 7.98 1.52 -2.80
CA GLU A 193 8.36 0.89 -1.53
C GLU A 193 8.10 -0.61 -1.49
N GLU A 194 6.95 -1.04 -2.00
CA GLU A 194 6.68 -2.46 -2.16
C GLU A 194 7.69 -3.10 -3.12
N MET A 195 8.15 -2.37 -4.15
CA MET A 195 9.26 -2.81 -5.01
C MET A 195 10.60 -2.91 -4.28
N LEU A 196 10.95 -1.91 -3.47
CA LEU A 196 12.17 -1.94 -2.67
C LEU A 196 12.16 -3.10 -1.67
N GLN A 197 11.02 -3.35 -1.05
CA GLN A 197 10.85 -4.44 -0.10
C GLN A 197 10.93 -5.80 -0.80
N PHE A 198 10.28 -5.94 -1.95
CA PHE A 198 10.34 -7.15 -2.78
C PHE A 198 11.76 -7.41 -3.28
N GLY A 199 12.42 -6.40 -3.88
CA GLY A 199 13.79 -6.51 -4.38
C GLY A 199 14.80 -6.83 -3.28
N SER A 200 14.60 -6.30 -2.07
CA SER A 200 15.39 -6.66 -0.90
C SER A 200 15.21 -8.13 -0.50
N HIS A 201 14.01 -8.69 -0.63
CA HIS A 201 13.73 -10.09 -0.33
C HIS A 201 14.32 -11.04 -1.38
N CYS A 202 14.20 -10.68 -2.66
CA CYS A 202 14.66 -11.47 -3.80
C CYS A 202 16.17 -11.36 -4.05
N ARG A 203 16.87 -10.43 -3.38
CA ARG A 203 18.30 -10.12 -3.59
C ARG A 203 18.66 -9.74 -5.04
N SER A 204 17.67 -9.27 -5.81
CA SER A 204 17.85 -8.87 -7.21
C SER A 204 18.49 -7.50 -7.36
N LEU A 205 18.37 -6.64 -6.34
CA LEU A 205 18.98 -5.30 -6.32
C LEU A 205 20.22 -5.27 -5.41
N SER A 206 21.27 -4.61 -5.88
CA SER A 206 22.44 -4.34 -5.04
C SER A 206 22.07 -3.39 -3.89
N ARG A 207 22.83 -3.43 -2.79
CA ARG A 207 22.65 -2.50 -1.67
C ARG A 207 22.78 -1.02 -2.10
N GLY A 208 23.63 -0.74 -3.10
CA GLY A 208 23.83 0.59 -3.65
C GLY A 208 22.59 1.10 -4.40
N GLU A 209 22.02 0.25 -5.28
CA GLU A 209 20.80 0.56 -6.03
C GLU A 209 19.61 0.77 -5.08
N LEU A 210 19.42 -0.11 -4.11
CA LEU A 210 18.40 0.07 -3.07
C LEU A 210 18.57 1.39 -2.29
N GLY A 211 19.81 1.76 -1.98
CA GLY A 211 20.13 3.02 -1.29
C GLY A 211 19.80 4.25 -2.14
N ALA A 212 20.14 4.24 -3.43
CA ALA A 212 19.83 5.32 -4.36
C ALA A 212 18.32 5.52 -4.53
N LEU A 213 17.58 4.43 -4.77
CA LEU A 213 16.13 4.47 -4.94
C LEU A 213 15.41 4.95 -3.67
N ARG A 214 15.85 4.48 -2.48
CA ARG A 214 15.32 4.98 -1.20
C ARG A 214 15.56 6.48 -1.02
N LEU A 215 16.73 6.98 -1.43
CA LEU A 215 17.04 8.40 -1.35
C LEU A 215 16.14 9.22 -2.28
N SER A 216 15.88 8.74 -3.49
CA SER A 216 15.00 9.40 -4.45
C SER A 216 13.52 9.38 -4.02
N ALA A 217 13.04 8.26 -3.49
CA ALA A 217 11.70 8.16 -2.88
C ALA A 217 11.55 9.13 -1.69
N ALA A 218 12.53 9.16 -0.77
CA ALA A 218 12.53 10.09 0.36
C ALA A 218 12.66 11.56 -0.07
N ARG A 219 13.25 11.83 -1.25
CA ARG A 219 13.29 13.17 -1.83
C ARG A 219 11.89 13.58 -2.30
N LEU A 220 11.17 12.71 -3.01
CA LEU A 220 9.80 12.96 -3.45
C LEU A 220 8.85 13.21 -2.27
N GLU A 221 8.94 12.40 -1.21
CA GLU A 221 8.14 12.55 0.02
C GLU A 221 8.39 13.91 0.70
N ARG A 222 9.66 14.37 0.73
CA ARG A 222 10.00 15.70 1.25
C ARG A 222 9.44 16.84 0.40
N PHE A 223 9.46 16.72 -0.93
CA PHE A 223 8.86 17.72 -1.82
C PHE A 223 7.35 17.80 -1.66
N GLU A 224 6.68 16.64 -1.59
CA GLU A 224 5.26 16.58 -1.33
C GLU A 224 4.91 17.24 0.01
N SER A 225 5.64 16.89 1.08
CA SER A 225 5.46 17.48 2.41
C SER A 225 5.70 18.99 2.42
N TYR A 226 6.66 19.46 1.62
CA TYR A 226 6.94 20.89 1.46
C TYR A 226 5.77 21.62 0.80
N TYR A 227 5.24 21.10 -0.31
CA TYR A 227 4.11 21.71 -1.01
C TYR A 227 2.78 21.59 -0.27
N LYS A 228 2.61 20.58 0.59
CA LYS A 228 1.41 20.43 1.44
C LYS A 228 1.45 21.31 2.70
N ARG A 229 2.55 22.02 2.98
CA ARG A 229 2.77 22.71 4.27
C ARG A 229 1.74 23.80 4.56
N ASP A 230 1.27 24.51 3.55
CA ASP A 230 0.26 25.56 3.65
C ASP A 230 -1.18 25.02 3.56
N GLY A 231 -1.34 23.70 3.40
CA GLY A 231 -2.64 23.06 3.26
C GLY A 231 -3.28 23.23 1.88
N HIS A 232 -2.52 23.63 0.86
CA HIS A 232 -3.07 23.82 -0.48
C HIS A 232 -2.04 23.54 -1.59
N LEU A 233 -2.24 22.48 -2.38
CA LEU A 233 -1.43 22.25 -3.58
C LEU A 233 -1.96 23.03 -4.78
N THR A 234 -1.16 23.97 -5.26
CA THR A 234 -1.40 24.66 -6.53
C THR A 234 -1.24 23.71 -7.72
N ARG A 235 -1.82 24.09 -8.87
CA ARG A 235 -1.67 23.33 -10.13
C ARG A 235 -0.20 23.16 -10.54
N ILE A 236 0.62 24.20 -10.35
CA ILE A 236 2.04 24.18 -10.70
C ILE A 236 2.79 23.20 -9.79
N GLU A 237 2.49 23.18 -8.49
CA GLU A 237 3.12 22.24 -7.55
C GLU A 237 2.73 20.79 -7.83
N ARG A 238 1.47 20.55 -8.21
CA ARG A 238 1.01 19.22 -8.66
C ARG A 238 1.78 18.77 -9.91
N GLN A 239 1.94 19.66 -10.89
CA GLN A 239 2.74 19.37 -12.08
C GLN A 239 4.20 19.07 -11.72
N ASN A 240 4.82 19.88 -10.85
CA ASN A 240 6.19 19.66 -10.40
C ASN A 240 6.36 18.33 -9.66
N LEU A 241 5.37 17.92 -8.85
CA LEU A 241 5.37 16.60 -8.21
C LEU A 241 5.26 15.48 -9.23
N HIS A 242 4.42 15.66 -10.24
CA HIS A 242 4.27 14.69 -11.32
C HIS A 242 5.56 14.55 -12.14
N GLU A 243 6.22 15.64 -12.52
CA GLU A 243 7.50 15.59 -13.23
C GLU A 243 8.57 14.84 -12.43
N ARG A 244 8.68 15.13 -11.12
CA ARG A 244 9.58 14.38 -10.22
C ARG A 244 9.20 12.90 -10.09
N LEU A 245 7.92 12.57 -10.21
CA LEU A 245 7.44 11.20 -10.25
C LEU A 245 7.96 10.47 -11.48
N LEU A 246 7.92 11.12 -12.64
CA LEU A 246 8.43 10.57 -13.89
C LEU A 246 9.95 10.36 -13.83
N ASP A 247 10.67 11.30 -13.22
CA ASP A 247 12.12 11.15 -12.98
C ASP A 247 12.42 9.93 -12.10
N LEU A 248 11.69 9.76 -10.99
CA LEU A 248 11.84 8.60 -10.10
C LEU A 248 11.53 7.28 -10.81
N ASN A 249 10.50 7.27 -11.66
CA ASN A 249 10.16 6.11 -12.50
C ASN A 249 11.32 5.74 -13.42
N GLN A 250 11.91 6.74 -14.08
CA GLN A 250 13.03 6.52 -14.98
C GLN A 250 14.25 5.98 -14.21
N GLU A 251 14.57 6.55 -13.05
CA GLU A 251 15.64 6.03 -12.18
C GLU A 251 15.38 4.58 -11.72
N LEU A 252 14.13 4.24 -11.41
CA LEU A 252 13.75 2.88 -11.02
C LEU A 252 13.91 1.88 -12.16
N ILE A 253 13.43 2.22 -13.36
CA ILE A 253 13.59 1.39 -14.56
C ILE A 253 15.08 1.16 -14.83
N GLU A 254 15.90 2.22 -14.73
CA GLU A 254 17.34 2.14 -14.93
C GLU A 254 18.07 1.33 -13.86
N ALA A 255 17.61 1.37 -12.61
CA ALA A 255 18.18 0.59 -11.52
C ALA A 255 17.81 -0.90 -11.60
N LEU A 256 16.62 -1.21 -12.10
CA LEU A 256 16.16 -2.60 -12.20
C LEU A 256 16.85 -3.38 -13.33
N LYS A 257 17.50 -2.70 -14.29
CA LYS A 257 18.32 -3.27 -15.39
C LYS A 257 17.87 -4.67 -15.85
N LEU A 258 16.58 -4.83 -16.06
CA LEU A 258 16.05 -5.95 -16.84
C LEU A 258 16.43 -5.75 -18.30
#